data_AF-A0A9D5D7G6-F1
#
_entry.id   AF-A0A9D5D7G6-F1
#
_cell.length_a   1.000
_cell.length_b   1.000
_cell.length_c   1.000
_cell.angle_alpha   90.00
_cell.angle_beta   90.00
_cell.angle_gamma   90.00
#
_symmetry.space_group_name_H-M   'P 1'
#
loop_
_entity.id
_entity.type
_entity.pdbx_description
1 polymer ?
#
loop_
_entity_poly.entity_id
_entity_poly.type
_entity_poly.pdbx_seq_one_letter_code
_entity_poly.pdbx_strand_id
1 'polypeptide(L)'
;MTNNTVSSTLISSLLSFISPNTPITILISTIIIFIILQKQRKPLPPGPIRWPFIGSLIPILCTKSKPQWVLKATKFNDISYMTIGALKVAVVNCPQIAREFCKTHDLMFSSRPLSMTTGYYSRGYLGLIVSPLGDQWEKMRKVVMVELLNPSRNKRTVNQRAKEADHLVQNIYRQCIFSDDVIDVRLGVRNFCGCLLRRMIFGRRHFGEGGAHGGPSEDEIEHVEAAFTITSLLYAFSLSDLVPWLGWLDLDGHGRTMKEAVGVINKYHDPIIEERIEKGRRSGGDHIHGWPKEEMEDLLDVMIGLKDENGEPLLSVDEIKVQVADLFLAAVDNPSNVVEWAIASDKPVGDPYAAMEELDDVVGKQRLVQESDLSKLHFIRSIARESMRLHPVTAFNTPHHSTSGAIVADTTSEGHIRVAQQRGAR
;
A
#
# COMPACT_ATOMS: atom_id res chain seq x y z
N MET A 1 -63.35 -5.03 -15.59
CA MET A 1 -62.72 -5.90 -14.57
C MET A 1 -62.36 -7.28 -15.14
N THR A 2 -61.80 -7.39 -16.35
CA THR A 2 -61.66 -8.67 -17.07
C THR A 2 -60.26 -8.96 -17.65
N ASN A 3 -59.25 -8.14 -17.36
CA ASN A 3 -57.90 -8.33 -17.90
C ASN A 3 -56.90 -9.02 -16.95
N ASN A 4 -57.24 -9.25 -15.67
CA ASN A 4 -56.31 -9.85 -14.70
C ASN A 4 -56.39 -11.39 -14.61
N THR A 5 -57.45 -12.02 -15.13
CA THR A 5 -57.68 -13.47 -15.00
C THR A 5 -57.02 -14.29 -16.12
N VAL A 6 -56.81 -13.71 -17.30
CA VAL A 6 -56.16 -14.38 -18.44
C VAL A 6 -54.64 -14.46 -18.25
N SER A 7 -54.05 -13.43 -17.64
CA SER A 7 -52.60 -13.42 -17.36
C SER A 7 -52.22 -14.43 -16.27
N SER A 8 -53.05 -14.63 -15.23
CA SER A 8 -52.74 -15.57 -14.15
C SER A 8 -52.88 -17.04 -14.57
N THR A 9 -53.82 -17.34 -15.47
CA THR A 9 -54.03 -18.69 -16.01
C THR A 9 -52.95 -19.10 -17.00
N LEU A 10 -52.45 -18.18 -17.83
CA LEU A 10 -51.28 -18.41 -18.70
C LEU A 10 -49.99 -18.63 -17.90
N ILE A 11 -49.75 -17.86 -16.84
CA ILE A 11 -48.57 -18.04 -15.98
C ILE A 11 -48.65 -19.36 -15.20
N SER A 12 -49.83 -19.72 -14.68
CA SER A 12 -50.08 -21.00 -13.99
C SER A 12 -49.86 -22.22 -14.89
N SER A 13 -50.33 -22.15 -16.15
CA SER A 13 -50.12 -23.22 -17.13
C SER A 13 -48.69 -23.30 -17.66
N LEU A 14 -47.95 -22.19 -17.74
CA LEU A 14 -46.52 -22.21 -18.02
C LEU A 14 -45.70 -22.84 -16.88
N LEU A 15 -46.07 -22.58 -15.62
CA LEU A 15 -45.42 -23.15 -14.45
C LEU A 15 -45.70 -24.66 -14.27
N SER A 16 -46.83 -25.18 -14.75
CA SER A 16 -47.17 -26.61 -14.65
C SER A 16 -46.41 -27.51 -15.63
N PHE A 17 -45.80 -26.95 -16.68
CA PHE A 17 -44.91 -27.69 -17.60
C PHE A 17 -43.46 -27.81 -17.09
N ILE A 18 -43.09 -27.01 -16.08
CA ILE A 18 -41.77 -27.07 -15.44
C ILE A 18 -41.84 -28.20 -14.41
N SER A 19 -41.53 -29.43 -14.85
CA SER A 19 -41.34 -30.55 -13.92
C SER A 19 -40.41 -30.10 -12.79
N PRO A 20 -40.69 -30.40 -11.51
CA PRO A 20 -39.90 -29.89 -10.38
C PRO A 20 -38.40 -30.23 -10.47
N ASN A 21 -38.04 -31.19 -11.32
CA ASN A 21 -36.67 -31.61 -11.57
C ASN A 21 -35.98 -30.83 -12.71
N THR A 22 -36.69 -30.05 -13.53
CA THR A 22 -36.11 -29.28 -14.65
C THR A 22 -35.03 -28.27 -14.23
N PRO A 23 -35.15 -27.48 -13.14
CA PRO A 23 -34.05 -26.63 -12.71
C PRO A 23 -32.83 -27.44 -12.26
N ILE A 24 -33.05 -28.61 -11.64
CA ILE A 24 -31.99 -29.52 -11.20
C ILE A 24 -31.29 -30.15 -12.40
N THR A 25 -32.02 -30.60 -13.42
CA THR A 25 -31.43 -31.19 -14.63
C THR A 25 -30.67 -30.15 -15.46
N ILE A 26 -31.17 -28.91 -15.54
CA ILE A 26 -30.44 -27.80 -16.18
C ILE A 26 -29.15 -27.49 -15.41
N LEU A 27 -29.20 -27.44 -14.07
CA LEU A 27 -28.02 -27.23 -13.24
C LEU A 27 -26.98 -28.36 -13.42
N ILE A 28 -27.41 -29.62 -13.40
CA ILE A 28 -26.51 -30.76 -13.61
C ILE A 28 -25.93 -30.76 -15.02
N SER A 29 -26.75 -30.49 -16.05
CA SER A 29 -26.30 -30.44 -17.45
C SER A 29 -25.30 -29.32 -17.69
N THR A 30 -25.53 -28.13 -17.11
CA THR A 30 -24.58 -27.01 -17.18
C THR A 30 -23.27 -27.31 -16.45
N ILE A 31 -23.31 -27.97 -15.28
CA ILE A 31 -22.12 -28.46 -14.57
C ILE A 31 -21.35 -29.48 -15.43
N ILE A 32 -22.04 -30.45 -16.04
CA ILE A 32 -21.41 -31.48 -16.88
C ILE A 32 -20.78 -30.86 -18.14
N ILE A 33 -21.51 -30.00 -18.86
CA ILE A 33 -20.99 -29.28 -20.03
C ILE A 33 -19.77 -28.45 -19.63
N PHE A 34 -19.83 -27.78 -18.48
CA PHE A 34 -18.70 -27.01 -17.96
C PHE A 34 -17.47 -27.88 -17.65
N ILE A 35 -17.65 -29.05 -17.02
CA ILE A 35 -16.55 -30.00 -16.76
C ILE A 35 -15.93 -30.49 -18.08
N ILE A 36 -16.75 -30.77 -19.10
CA ILE A 36 -16.28 -31.17 -20.43
C ILE A 36 -15.49 -30.03 -21.10
N LEU A 37 -15.99 -28.80 -21.04
CA LEU A 37 -15.31 -27.62 -21.58
C LEU A 37 -14.01 -27.29 -20.82
N GLN A 38 -13.94 -27.55 -19.52
CA GLN A 38 -12.71 -27.41 -18.73
C GLN A 38 -11.64 -28.43 -19.14
N LYS A 39 -12.03 -29.69 -19.40
CA LYS A 39 -11.10 -30.74 -19.84
C LYS A 39 -10.44 -30.46 -21.19
N GLN A 40 -11.05 -29.62 -22.04
CA GLN A 40 -10.48 -29.23 -23.34
C GLN A 40 -9.51 -28.04 -23.27
N ARG A 41 -9.31 -27.42 -22.10
CA ARG A 41 -8.35 -26.32 -21.96
C ARG A 41 -6.93 -26.85 -21.70
N LYS A 42 -5.93 -26.10 -22.18
CA LYS A 42 -4.51 -26.31 -21.88
C LYS A 42 -4.29 -26.52 -20.38
N PRO A 43 -3.25 -27.28 -19.96
CA PRO A 43 -2.98 -27.53 -18.55
C PRO A 43 -3.03 -26.20 -17.79
N LEU A 44 -3.95 -26.16 -16.83
CA LEU A 44 -4.13 -25.00 -16.00
C LEU A 44 -2.87 -24.83 -15.15
N PRO A 45 -2.37 -23.60 -14.98
CA PRO A 45 -1.30 -23.36 -14.04
C PRO A 45 -1.61 -23.91 -12.64
N PRO A 46 -0.56 -24.16 -11.81
CA PRO A 46 -0.72 -24.66 -10.45
C PRO A 46 -1.66 -23.74 -9.66
N GLY A 47 -2.49 -24.28 -8.77
CA GLY A 47 -3.36 -23.45 -7.94
C GLY A 47 -4.37 -24.25 -7.12
N PRO A 48 -5.02 -23.61 -6.13
CA PRO A 48 -6.05 -24.26 -5.33
C PRO A 48 -7.24 -24.70 -6.19
N ILE A 49 -7.93 -25.75 -5.73
CA ILE A 49 -9.11 -26.30 -6.39
C ILE A 49 -10.15 -25.19 -6.58
N ARG A 50 -10.63 -25.04 -7.82
CA ARG A 50 -11.58 -23.99 -8.20
C ARG A 50 -12.99 -24.56 -8.20
N TRP A 51 -13.91 -23.86 -7.54
CA TRP A 51 -15.33 -24.12 -7.69
C TRP A 51 -15.82 -23.51 -9.02
N PRO A 52 -16.79 -24.13 -9.71
CA PRO A 52 -17.38 -23.55 -10.92
C PRO A 52 -17.85 -22.11 -10.68
N PHE A 53 -17.54 -21.21 -11.63
CA PHE A 53 -17.91 -19.78 -11.65
C PHE A 53 -17.30 -18.87 -10.57
N ILE A 54 -17.16 -19.34 -9.33
CA ILE A 54 -16.73 -18.52 -8.18
C ILE A 54 -15.26 -18.76 -7.77
N GLY A 55 -14.60 -19.75 -8.35
CA GLY A 55 -13.20 -20.05 -8.07
C GLY A 55 -12.97 -20.41 -6.60
N SER A 56 -12.09 -19.69 -5.91
CA SER A 56 -11.78 -19.86 -4.49
C SER A 56 -12.49 -18.82 -3.60
N LEU A 57 -13.62 -18.27 -4.04
CA LEU A 57 -14.35 -17.25 -3.29
C LEU A 57 -14.81 -17.75 -1.91
N ILE A 58 -15.46 -18.92 -1.83
CA ILE A 58 -16.01 -19.43 -0.55
C ILE A 58 -14.93 -19.57 0.54
N PRO A 59 -13.78 -20.24 0.29
CA PRO A 59 -12.70 -20.28 1.28
C PRO A 59 -12.19 -18.90 1.73
N ILE A 60 -12.17 -17.91 0.82
CA ILE A 60 -11.79 -16.53 1.12
C ILE A 60 -12.84 -15.80 1.97
N LEU A 61 -14.13 -16.13 1.82
CA LEU A 61 -15.18 -15.51 2.65
C LEU A 61 -15.19 -16.10 4.06
N CYS A 62 -14.76 -17.34 4.22
CA CYS A 62 -14.74 -18.04 5.51
C CYS A 62 -13.45 -17.84 6.32
N THR A 63 -12.46 -17.11 5.81
CA THR A 63 -11.19 -16.87 6.51
C THR A 63 -11.18 -15.54 7.25
N LYS A 64 -10.47 -15.48 8.39
CA LYS A 64 -10.25 -14.23 9.13
C LYS A 64 -9.31 -13.26 8.40
N SER A 65 -8.35 -13.79 7.65
CA SER A 65 -7.39 -12.99 6.89
C SER A 65 -7.28 -13.51 5.46
N LYS A 66 -7.88 -12.75 4.53
CA LYS A 66 -7.90 -13.07 3.10
C LYS A 66 -6.46 -13.17 2.54
N PRO A 67 -5.54 -12.23 2.81
CA PRO A 67 -4.15 -12.34 2.34
C PRO A 67 -3.39 -13.55 2.89
N GLN A 68 -3.54 -13.85 4.19
CA GLN A 68 -2.89 -15.02 4.80
C GLN A 68 -3.40 -16.34 4.24
N TRP A 69 -4.69 -16.41 3.90
CA TRP A 69 -5.25 -17.59 3.25
C TRP A 69 -4.63 -17.80 1.87
N VAL A 70 -4.49 -16.73 1.06
CA VAL A 70 -3.82 -16.80 -0.26
C VAL A 70 -2.38 -17.28 -0.13
N LEU A 71 -1.60 -16.76 0.83
CA LEU A 71 -0.24 -17.24 1.09
C LEU A 71 -0.22 -18.74 1.42
N LYS A 72 -1.07 -19.19 2.34
CA LYS A 72 -1.13 -20.61 2.74
C LYS A 72 -1.56 -21.53 1.60
N ALA A 73 -2.46 -21.08 0.72
CA ALA A 73 -2.96 -21.84 -0.41
C ALA A 73 -1.94 -21.99 -1.55
N THR A 74 -0.95 -21.09 -1.62
CA THR A 74 0.01 -21.02 -2.74
C THR A 74 1.44 -21.37 -2.36
N LYS A 75 1.74 -21.49 -1.05
CA LYS A 75 3.09 -21.66 -0.47
C LYS A 75 3.98 -22.77 -1.06
N PHE A 76 3.40 -23.78 -1.72
CA PHE A 76 4.14 -24.94 -2.24
C PHE A 76 4.40 -24.87 -3.75
N ASN A 77 3.88 -23.84 -4.43
CA ASN A 77 4.13 -23.65 -5.85
C ASN A 77 4.97 -22.39 -6.04
N ASP A 78 5.93 -22.46 -6.96
CA ASP A 78 6.75 -21.32 -7.39
C ASP A 78 5.88 -20.21 -8.01
N ILE A 79 4.83 -20.61 -8.71
CA ILE A 79 3.77 -19.74 -9.21
C ILE A 79 2.42 -20.43 -9.07
N SER A 80 1.41 -19.71 -8.58
CA SER A 80 0.04 -20.20 -8.47
C SER A 80 -0.93 -19.26 -9.17
N TYR A 81 -1.87 -19.79 -9.95
CA TYR A 81 -2.92 -19.03 -10.59
C TYR A 81 -4.27 -19.43 -10.01
N MET A 82 -4.99 -18.44 -9.52
CA MET A 82 -6.28 -18.63 -8.87
C MET A 82 -7.30 -17.61 -9.35
N THR A 83 -8.53 -18.05 -9.39
CA THR A 83 -9.69 -17.19 -9.58
C THR A 83 -10.38 -17.02 -8.24
N ILE A 84 -10.67 -15.79 -7.84
CA ILE A 84 -11.36 -15.47 -6.58
C ILE A 84 -12.53 -14.56 -6.93
N GLY A 85 -13.72 -15.14 -7.07
CA GLY A 85 -14.87 -14.42 -7.64
C GLY A 85 -14.52 -13.88 -9.03
N ALA A 86 -14.63 -12.56 -9.21
CA ALA A 86 -14.27 -11.89 -10.47
C ALA A 86 -12.76 -11.72 -10.68
N LEU A 87 -11.92 -11.89 -9.65
CA LEU A 87 -10.48 -11.63 -9.75
C LEU A 87 -9.71 -12.83 -10.28
N LYS A 88 -8.82 -12.58 -11.24
CA LYS A 88 -7.78 -13.53 -11.67
C LYS A 88 -6.43 -13.07 -11.10
N VAL A 89 -5.82 -13.91 -10.27
CA VAL A 89 -4.59 -13.59 -9.54
C VAL A 89 -3.52 -14.65 -9.83
N ALA A 90 -2.32 -14.19 -10.17
CA ALA A 90 -1.10 -14.99 -10.14
C ALA A 90 -0.31 -14.62 -8.89
N VAL A 91 0.03 -15.61 -8.08
CA VAL A 91 0.86 -15.46 -6.89
C VAL A 91 2.23 -16.05 -7.20
N VAL A 92 3.27 -15.24 -7.04
CA VAL A 92 4.65 -15.63 -7.36
C VAL A 92 5.46 -15.76 -6.07
N ASN A 93 5.97 -16.96 -5.82
CA ASN A 93 6.76 -17.33 -4.65
C ASN A 93 8.22 -17.66 -5.02
N CYS A 94 8.58 -17.66 -6.30
CA CYS A 94 9.92 -17.92 -6.78
C CYS A 94 10.62 -16.62 -7.22
N PRO A 95 11.81 -16.28 -6.66
CA PRO A 95 12.55 -15.06 -7.01
C PRO A 95 12.91 -14.95 -8.50
N GLN A 96 13.22 -16.08 -9.16
CA GLN A 96 13.58 -16.14 -10.58
C GLN A 96 12.37 -15.75 -11.44
N ILE A 97 11.20 -16.32 -11.15
CA ILE A 97 9.95 -15.98 -11.85
C ILE A 97 9.56 -14.53 -11.55
N ALA A 98 9.70 -14.07 -10.30
CA ALA A 98 9.42 -12.68 -9.96
C ALA A 98 10.31 -11.70 -10.76
N ARG A 99 11.57 -12.05 -11.00
CA ARG A 99 12.46 -11.27 -11.87
C ARG A 99 11.95 -11.23 -13.31
N GLU A 100 11.38 -12.31 -13.84
CA GLU A 100 10.78 -12.28 -15.18
C GLU A 100 9.65 -11.26 -15.27
N PHE A 101 8.74 -11.23 -14.30
CA PHE A 101 7.65 -10.23 -14.25
C PHE A 101 8.17 -8.80 -14.06
N CYS A 102 9.13 -8.60 -13.16
CA CYS A 102 9.57 -7.26 -12.75
C CYS A 102 10.71 -6.67 -13.58
N LYS A 103 11.40 -7.46 -14.41
CA LYS A 103 12.52 -7.00 -15.24
C LYS A 103 12.38 -7.38 -16.70
N THR A 104 12.20 -8.67 -17.00
CA THR A 104 12.18 -9.13 -18.40
C THR A 104 10.92 -8.65 -19.13
N HIS A 105 9.80 -8.63 -18.42
CA HIS A 105 8.48 -8.27 -18.94
C HIS A 105 7.89 -7.05 -18.22
N ASP A 106 8.75 -6.18 -17.70
CA ASP A 106 8.36 -5.07 -16.82
C ASP A 106 7.32 -4.14 -17.45
N LEU A 107 7.46 -3.79 -18.73
CA LEU A 107 6.52 -2.93 -19.45
C LEU A 107 5.12 -3.53 -19.52
N MET A 108 5.00 -4.86 -19.59
CA MET A 108 3.70 -5.54 -19.64
C MET A 108 3.02 -5.60 -18.27
N PHE A 109 3.80 -5.70 -17.19
CA PHE A 109 3.29 -5.91 -15.83
C PHE A 109 3.42 -4.68 -14.92
N SER A 110 3.93 -3.55 -15.40
CA SER A 110 4.16 -2.35 -14.56
C SER A 110 2.89 -1.63 -14.12
N SER A 111 1.75 -1.90 -14.78
CA SER A 111 0.47 -1.27 -14.45
C SER A 111 -0.07 -1.75 -13.10
N ARG A 112 -0.98 -0.98 -12.50
CA ARG A 112 -1.65 -1.28 -11.23
C ARG A 112 -3.09 -1.71 -11.48
N PRO A 113 -3.59 -2.72 -10.76
CA PRO A 113 -4.98 -3.12 -10.89
C PRO A 113 -5.89 -2.09 -10.24
N LEU A 114 -7.07 -1.91 -10.83
CA LEU A 114 -8.12 -1.08 -10.28
C LEU A 114 -8.81 -1.81 -9.11
N SER A 115 -9.11 -1.07 -8.06
CA SER A 115 -9.98 -1.53 -6.96
C SER A 115 -10.85 -0.40 -6.44
N MET A 116 -11.94 -0.75 -5.77
CA MET A 116 -12.80 0.24 -5.11
C MET A 116 -11.99 1.07 -4.10
N THR A 117 -11.17 0.43 -3.25
CA THR A 117 -10.41 1.10 -2.20
C THR A 117 -9.31 2.02 -2.76
N THR A 118 -8.61 1.59 -3.81
CA THR A 118 -7.55 2.38 -4.45
C THR A 118 -8.13 3.55 -5.23
N GLY A 119 -9.28 3.38 -5.88
CA GLY A 119 -9.99 4.46 -6.56
C GLY A 119 -10.45 5.57 -5.60
N TYR A 120 -11.00 5.21 -4.43
CA TYR A 120 -11.38 6.20 -3.41
C TYR A 120 -10.18 6.92 -2.82
N TYR A 121 -9.15 6.17 -2.41
CA TYR A 121 -7.94 6.73 -1.83
C TYR A 121 -7.26 7.74 -2.77
N SER A 122 -7.05 7.35 -4.02
CA SER A 122 -6.24 8.12 -4.98
C SER A 122 -7.02 9.19 -5.75
N ARG A 123 -8.28 9.46 -5.37
CA ARG A 123 -9.19 10.38 -6.06
C ARG A 123 -9.28 10.09 -7.57
N GLY A 124 -9.39 8.82 -7.93
CA GLY A 124 -9.36 8.40 -9.33
C GLY A 124 -7.96 8.34 -9.94
N TYR A 125 -6.97 7.88 -9.17
CA TYR A 125 -5.61 7.54 -9.63
C TYR A 125 -4.76 8.77 -10.01
N LEU A 126 -4.84 9.83 -9.22
CA LEU A 126 -4.03 11.05 -9.40
C LEU A 126 -2.60 10.95 -8.85
N GLY A 127 -2.33 10.00 -7.95
CA GLY A 127 -1.01 9.79 -7.34
C GLY A 127 -0.07 8.92 -8.18
N LEU A 128 0.93 8.32 -7.51
CA LEU A 128 1.91 7.41 -8.10
C LEU A 128 1.67 5.95 -7.72
N ILE A 129 1.42 5.67 -6.43
CA ILE A 129 1.61 4.31 -5.88
C ILE A 129 0.67 3.27 -6.50
N VAL A 130 -0.60 3.66 -6.67
CA VAL A 130 -1.69 2.78 -7.11
C VAL A 130 -2.19 3.10 -8.52
N SER A 131 -1.59 4.08 -9.18
CA SER A 131 -2.05 4.55 -10.50
C SER A 131 -1.68 3.54 -11.60
N PRO A 132 -2.62 3.22 -12.52
CA PRO A 132 -2.34 2.42 -13.70
C PRO A 132 -1.27 3.07 -14.57
N LEU A 133 -0.56 2.25 -15.35
CA LEU A 133 0.39 2.76 -16.35
C LEU A 133 -0.33 3.67 -17.35
N GLY A 134 0.25 4.84 -17.59
CA GLY A 134 -0.24 5.87 -18.51
C GLY A 134 0.36 7.23 -18.17
N ASP A 135 -0.02 8.27 -18.91
CA ASP A 135 0.55 9.62 -18.84
C ASP A 135 0.57 10.18 -17.41
N GLN A 136 -0.51 9.96 -16.64
CA GLN A 136 -0.58 10.40 -15.25
C GLN A 136 0.49 9.74 -14.38
N TRP A 137 0.65 8.42 -14.48
CA TRP A 137 1.65 7.69 -13.73
C TRP A 137 3.06 8.10 -14.15
N GLU A 138 3.32 8.31 -15.44
CA GLU A 138 4.61 8.76 -15.94
C GLU A 138 4.96 10.16 -15.42
N LYS A 139 3.99 11.08 -15.45
CA LYS A 139 4.11 12.42 -14.88
C LYS A 139 4.47 12.36 -13.40
N MET A 140 3.67 11.65 -12.59
CA MET A 140 3.89 11.57 -11.14
C MET A 140 5.19 10.83 -10.80
N ARG A 141 5.56 9.81 -11.58
CA ARG A 141 6.84 9.11 -11.43
C ARG A 141 8.01 10.07 -11.66
N LYS A 142 7.95 10.89 -12.71
CA LYS A 142 8.97 11.90 -13.00
C LYS A 142 9.09 12.89 -11.84
N VAL A 143 7.97 13.42 -11.35
CA VAL A 143 7.93 14.34 -10.21
C VAL A 143 8.60 13.71 -8.98
N VAL A 144 8.18 12.51 -8.58
CA VAL A 144 8.71 11.85 -7.38
C VAL A 144 10.20 11.54 -7.53
N MET A 145 10.62 10.95 -8.65
CA MET A 145 12.00 10.48 -8.81
C MET A 145 12.99 11.61 -9.09
N VAL A 146 12.60 12.60 -9.89
CA VAL A 146 13.50 13.67 -10.36
C VAL A 146 13.49 14.86 -9.41
N GLU A 147 12.32 15.23 -8.87
CA GLU A 147 12.20 16.48 -8.10
C GLU A 147 12.20 16.23 -6.59
N LEU A 148 11.53 15.16 -6.12
CA LEU A 148 11.35 14.91 -4.68
C LEU A 148 12.43 14.01 -4.07
N LEU A 149 12.80 12.91 -4.74
CA LEU A 149 13.69 11.88 -4.21
C LEU A 149 15.09 11.88 -4.82
N ASN A 150 15.49 12.97 -5.49
CA ASN A 150 16.82 13.05 -6.08
C ASN A 150 17.94 13.10 -5.00
N PRO A 151 19.18 12.69 -5.34
CA PRO A 151 20.28 12.65 -4.39
C PRO A 151 20.61 13.99 -3.72
N SER A 152 20.43 15.12 -4.43
CA SER A 152 20.65 16.46 -3.86
C SER A 152 19.62 16.76 -2.77
N ARG A 153 18.34 16.51 -3.03
CA ARG A 153 17.25 16.71 -2.07
C ARG A 153 17.42 15.81 -0.85
N ASN A 154 17.76 14.55 -1.06
CA ASN A 154 18.01 13.61 0.04
C ASN A 154 19.17 14.06 0.93
N LYS A 155 20.24 14.63 0.36
CA LYS A 155 21.36 15.21 1.12
C LYS A 155 20.95 16.44 1.92
N ARG A 156 20.12 17.33 1.36
CA ARG A 156 19.65 18.55 2.04
C ARG A 156 18.81 18.26 3.28
N THR A 157 18.07 17.15 3.29
CA THR A 157 17.21 16.76 4.42
C THR A 157 17.93 15.95 5.50
N VAL A 158 19.23 15.60 5.34
CA VAL A 158 20.02 14.83 6.34
C VAL A 158 19.91 15.43 7.74
N ASN A 159 20.08 16.75 7.86
CA ASN A 159 20.01 17.43 9.15
C ASN A 159 18.61 17.36 9.79
N GLN A 160 17.54 17.38 8.97
CA GLN A 160 16.17 17.22 9.46
C GLN A 160 15.95 15.80 10.00
N ARG A 161 16.49 14.79 9.31
CA ARG A 161 16.38 13.38 9.75
C ARG A 161 17.19 13.12 11.02
N ALA A 162 18.41 13.64 11.10
CA ALA A 162 19.25 13.56 12.30
C ALA A 162 18.54 14.18 13.52
N LYS A 163 17.94 15.37 13.36
CA LYS A 163 17.17 16.02 14.43
C LYS A 163 16.00 15.16 14.94
N GLU A 164 15.27 14.49 14.07
CA GLU A 164 14.19 13.61 14.51
C GLU A 164 14.71 12.33 15.18
N ALA A 165 15.88 11.83 14.77
CA ALA A 165 16.52 10.71 15.46
C ALA A 165 16.94 11.11 16.89
N ASP A 166 17.49 12.31 17.05
CA ASP A 166 17.83 12.88 18.36
C ASP A 166 16.57 13.06 19.23
N HIS A 167 15.47 13.54 18.66
CA HIS A 167 14.19 13.65 19.38
C HIS A 167 13.65 12.30 19.87
N LEU A 168 13.81 11.22 19.08
CA LEU A 168 13.43 9.88 19.51
C LEU A 168 14.25 9.43 20.72
N VAL A 169 15.58 9.57 20.66
CA VAL A 169 16.47 9.23 21.77
C VAL A 169 16.15 10.06 23.01
N GLN A 170 15.93 11.37 22.83
CA GLN A 170 15.58 12.26 23.94
C GLN A 170 14.23 11.91 24.56
N ASN A 171 13.23 11.53 23.75
CA ASN A 171 11.92 11.12 24.24
C ASN A 171 12.03 9.83 25.07
N ILE A 172 12.75 8.82 24.57
CA ILE A 172 13.02 7.56 25.30
C ILE A 172 13.74 7.85 26.62
N TYR A 173 14.82 8.65 26.58
CA TYR A 173 15.58 9.03 27.76
C TYR A 173 14.73 9.74 28.83
N ARG A 174 13.85 10.66 28.41
CA ARG A 174 12.91 11.32 29.32
C ARG A 174 11.93 10.34 29.95
N GLN A 175 11.38 9.41 29.17
CA GLN A 175 10.50 8.36 29.72
C GLN A 175 11.23 7.54 30.78
N CYS A 176 12.48 7.13 30.54
CA CYS A 176 13.27 6.38 31.52
C CYS A 176 13.58 7.15 32.82
N ILE A 177 13.60 8.49 32.79
CA ILE A 177 13.92 9.31 33.98
C ILE A 177 12.68 9.67 34.77
N PHE A 178 11.57 9.94 34.07
CA PHE A 178 10.36 10.48 34.68
C PHE A 178 9.28 9.41 34.92
N SER A 179 9.46 8.19 34.41
CA SER A 179 8.55 7.07 34.63
C SER A 179 9.31 5.74 34.75
N ASP A 180 8.78 4.84 35.58
CA ASP A 180 9.19 3.43 35.65
C ASP A 180 8.34 2.54 34.72
N ASP A 181 7.49 3.15 33.87
CA ASP A 181 6.61 2.44 32.96
C ASP A 181 7.37 1.75 31.83
N VAL A 182 6.75 0.67 31.30
CA VAL A 182 7.24 -0.02 30.12
C VAL A 182 7.12 0.89 28.90
N ILE A 183 8.21 1.00 28.13
CA ILE A 183 8.25 1.79 26.90
C ILE A 183 7.54 1.04 25.78
N ASP A 184 6.48 1.63 25.23
CA ASP A 184 5.85 1.14 24.00
C ASP A 184 6.73 1.48 22.80
N VAL A 185 7.57 0.52 22.39
CA VAL A 185 8.45 0.64 21.23
C VAL A 185 7.65 0.93 19.97
N ARG A 186 6.51 0.27 19.77
CA ARG A 186 5.67 0.43 18.56
C ARG A 186 5.17 1.87 18.46
N LEU A 187 4.63 2.41 19.55
CA LEU A 187 4.17 3.80 19.61
C LEU A 187 5.33 4.77 19.35
N GLY A 188 6.48 4.55 20.00
CA GLY A 188 7.68 5.39 19.84
C GLY A 188 8.20 5.44 18.41
N VAL A 189 8.36 4.30 17.75
CA VAL A 189 8.90 4.24 16.38
C VAL A 189 7.90 4.73 15.33
N ARG A 190 6.60 4.51 15.55
CA ARG A 190 5.54 5.08 14.69
C ARG A 190 5.50 6.60 14.81
N ASN A 191 5.60 7.13 16.03
CA ASN A 191 5.68 8.57 16.25
C ASN A 191 6.92 9.18 15.57
N PHE A 192 8.08 8.54 15.70
CA PHE A 192 9.30 8.97 15.01
C PHE A 192 9.09 9.03 13.48
N CYS A 193 8.54 7.98 12.87
CA CYS A 193 8.29 7.95 11.43
C CYS A 193 7.29 9.04 11.01
N GLY A 194 6.20 9.23 11.77
CA GLY A 194 5.22 10.28 11.52
C GLY A 194 5.83 11.68 11.59
N CYS A 195 6.58 11.98 12.66
CA CYS A 195 7.28 13.25 12.86
C CYS A 195 8.29 13.53 11.75
N LEU A 196 9.09 12.52 11.37
CA LEU A 196 10.05 12.60 10.29
C LEU A 196 9.39 12.98 8.95
N LEU A 197 8.31 12.29 8.61
CA LEU A 197 7.61 12.53 7.35
C LEU A 197 6.90 13.87 7.34
N ARG A 198 6.25 14.27 8.45
CA ARG A 198 5.68 15.62 8.57
C ARG A 198 6.74 16.69 8.39
N ARG A 199 7.93 16.52 8.99
CA ARG A 199 9.03 17.48 8.85
C ARG A 199 9.53 17.55 7.41
N MET A 200 9.72 16.41 6.76
CA MET A 200 10.20 16.37 5.38
C MET A 200 9.17 16.91 4.39
N ILE A 201 7.88 16.62 4.60
CA ILE A 201 6.81 16.97 3.67
C ILE A 201 6.33 18.40 3.89
N PHE A 202 6.09 18.79 5.14
CA PHE A 202 5.42 20.05 5.49
C PHE A 202 6.33 21.07 6.20
N GLY A 203 7.60 20.73 6.42
CA GLY A 203 8.53 21.57 7.17
C GLY A 203 8.26 21.63 8.68
N ARG A 204 7.30 20.85 9.20
CA ARG A 204 6.88 20.89 10.62
C ARG A 204 6.77 19.50 11.24
N ARG A 205 7.03 19.41 12.55
CA ARG A 205 6.99 18.13 13.28
C ARG A 205 5.58 17.69 13.65
N HIS A 206 4.74 18.65 14.05
CA HIS A 206 3.41 18.43 14.64
C HIS A 206 2.34 19.16 13.84
N PHE A 207 1.09 18.66 13.89
CA PHE A 207 -0.06 19.38 13.32
C PHE A 207 -0.53 20.53 14.21
N GLY A 208 -0.49 20.33 15.53
CA GLY A 208 -0.79 21.34 16.55
C GLY A 208 0.27 21.34 17.64
N GLU A 209 -0.16 21.34 18.91
CA GLU A 209 0.76 21.12 20.03
C GLU A 209 1.24 19.66 20.04
N GLY A 210 2.54 19.47 20.24
CA GLY A 210 3.12 18.13 20.38
C GLY A 210 2.68 17.45 21.68
N GLY A 211 2.76 16.12 21.73
CA GLY A 211 2.46 15.37 22.95
C GLY A 211 3.44 15.64 24.09
N ALA A 212 3.00 15.29 25.30
CA ALA A 212 3.81 15.43 26.52
C ALA A 212 5.18 14.75 26.36
N HIS A 213 6.22 15.39 26.90
CA HIS A 213 7.61 14.90 26.90
C HIS A 213 8.16 14.53 25.50
N GLY A 214 7.58 15.04 24.42
CA GLY A 214 8.00 14.79 23.04
C GLY A 214 7.37 13.56 22.38
N GLY A 215 6.41 12.92 23.07
CA GLY A 215 5.58 11.84 22.53
C GLY A 215 4.55 12.35 21.52
N PRO A 216 3.77 11.43 20.91
CA PRO A 216 2.71 11.82 19.98
C PRO A 216 1.53 12.47 20.72
N SER A 217 0.89 13.45 20.11
CA SER A 217 -0.43 13.93 20.55
C SER A 217 -1.55 13.03 20.00
N GLU A 218 -2.78 13.19 20.51
CA GLU A 218 -3.95 12.42 20.03
C GLU A 218 -4.16 12.58 18.52
N ASP A 219 -4.00 13.80 18.00
CA ASP A 219 -4.08 14.09 16.57
C ASP A 219 -3.06 13.30 15.74
N GLU A 220 -1.86 13.11 16.28
CA GLU A 220 -0.78 12.41 15.59
C GLU A 220 -0.96 10.90 15.63
N ILE A 221 -1.55 10.38 16.71
CA ILE A 221 -1.97 8.97 16.80
C ILE A 221 -3.10 8.73 15.80
N GLU A 222 -4.15 9.55 15.81
CA GLU A 222 -5.30 9.44 14.88
C GLU A 222 -4.81 9.46 13.42
N HIS A 223 -3.91 10.38 13.08
CA HIS A 223 -3.34 10.51 11.74
C HIS A 223 -2.54 9.27 11.31
N VAL A 224 -1.65 8.78 12.16
CA VAL A 224 -0.83 7.59 11.85
C VAL A 224 -1.70 6.33 11.79
N GLU A 225 -2.68 6.17 12.68
CA GLU A 225 -3.61 5.03 12.64
C GLU A 225 -4.46 5.04 11.37
N ALA A 226 -4.93 6.20 10.91
CA ALA A 226 -5.62 6.33 9.64
C ALA A 226 -4.71 5.95 8.46
N ALA A 227 -3.44 6.35 8.49
CA ALA A 227 -2.46 5.93 7.48
C ALA A 227 -2.29 4.39 7.43
N PHE A 228 -2.11 3.74 8.58
CA PHE A 228 -2.03 2.27 8.65
C PHE A 228 -3.33 1.60 8.20
N THR A 229 -4.49 2.20 8.50
CA THR A 229 -5.81 1.71 8.08
C THR A 229 -5.93 1.73 6.56
N ILE A 230 -5.57 2.84 5.91
CA ILE A 230 -5.54 2.94 4.44
C ILE A 230 -4.63 1.85 3.86
N THR A 231 -3.39 1.76 4.33
CA THR A 231 -2.41 0.76 3.85
C THR A 231 -2.93 -0.67 3.98
N SER A 232 -3.63 -0.98 5.08
CA SER A 232 -4.21 -2.32 5.30
C SER A 232 -5.35 -2.67 4.35
N LEU A 233 -6.06 -1.67 3.81
CA LEU A 233 -7.21 -1.81 2.92
C LEU A 233 -6.83 -1.77 1.43
N LEU A 234 -5.61 -1.31 1.09
CA LEU A 234 -5.08 -1.38 -0.27
C LEU A 234 -4.97 -2.84 -0.70
N TYR A 235 -5.72 -3.21 -1.74
CA TYR A 235 -5.74 -4.57 -2.30
C TYR A 235 -6.09 -5.69 -1.31
N ALA A 236 -6.86 -5.37 -0.26
CA ALA A 236 -7.24 -6.30 0.82
C ALA A 236 -8.31 -7.36 0.42
N PHE A 237 -8.46 -7.64 -0.88
CA PHE A 237 -9.50 -8.53 -1.41
C PHE A 237 -10.92 -8.11 -0.95
N SER A 238 -11.28 -6.85 -1.16
CA SER A 238 -12.60 -6.33 -0.76
C SER A 238 -13.73 -7.07 -1.49
N LEU A 239 -14.88 -7.24 -0.84
CA LEU A 239 -16.03 -7.91 -1.45
C LEU A 239 -16.49 -7.19 -2.71
N SER A 240 -16.38 -5.86 -2.75
CA SER A 240 -16.68 -5.06 -3.92
C SER A 240 -15.78 -5.38 -5.12
N ASP A 241 -14.54 -5.83 -4.89
CA ASP A 241 -13.65 -6.26 -5.97
C ASP A 241 -13.87 -7.73 -6.34
N LEU A 242 -14.23 -8.58 -5.38
CA LEU A 242 -14.46 -10.02 -5.58
C LEU A 242 -15.82 -10.30 -6.24
N VAL A 243 -16.84 -9.52 -5.90
CA VAL A 243 -18.23 -9.68 -6.35
C VAL A 243 -18.79 -8.31 -6.79
N PRO A 244 -18.34 -7.77 -7.95
CA PRO A 244 -18.59 -6.38 -8.32
C PRO A 244 -20.07 -5.96 -8.39
N TRP A 245 -20.96 -6.88 -8.75
CA TRP A 245 -22.41 -6.62 -8.82
C TRP A 245 -23.06 -6.38 -7.44
N LEU A 246 -22.37 -6.77 -6.34
CA LEU A 246 -22.75 -6.45 -4.96
C LEU A 246 -21.92 -5.30 -4.37
N GLY A 247 -21.02 -4.69 -5.15
CA GLY A 247 -20.06 -3.71 -4.62
C GLY A 247 -20.69 -2.43 -4.05
N TRP A 248 -21.92 -2.11 -4.45
CA TRP A 248 -22.67 -0.96 -3.92
C TRP A 248 -23.14 -1.15 -2.47
N LEU A 249 -23.19 -2.39 -1.96
CA LEU A 249 -23.62 -2.68 -0.59
C LEU A 249 -22.53 -2.49 0.45
N ASP A 250 -21.25 -2.52 0.05
CA ASP A 250 -20.09 -2.44 0.95
C ASP A 250 -20.17 -3.42 2.14
N LEU A 251 -20.49 -4.69 1.86
CA LEU A 251 -20.81 -5.71 2.88
C LEU A 251 -19.66 -6.01 3.86
N ASP A 252 -18.40 -5.77 3.47
CA ASP A 252 -17.24 -5.90 4.37
C ASP A 252 -16.80 -4.56 4.97
N GLY A 253 -17.52 -3.46 4.69
CA GLY A 253 -17.27 -2.13 5.24
C GLY A 253 -15.99 -1.45 4.74
N HIS A 254 -15.23 -2.08 3.84
CA HIS A 254 -13.95 -1.57 3.38
C HIS A 254 -14.08 -0.18 2.73
N GLY A 255 -15.16 0.07 1.99
CA GLY A 255 -15.40 1.35 1.34
C GLY A 255 -15.67 2.47 2.34
N ARG A 256 -16.50 2.20 3.34
CA ARG A 256 -16.77 3.12 4.45
C ARG A 256 -15.50 3.44 5.24
N THR A 257 -14.79 2.41 5.71
CA THR A 257 -13.56 2.58 6.50
C THR A 257 -12.48 3.30 5.71
N MET A 258 -12.34 3.02 4.39
CA MET A 258 -11.42 3.76 3.53
C MET A 258 -11.79 5.25 3.46
N LYS A 259 -13.07 5.59 3.28
CA LYS A 259 -13.51 6.99 3.24
C LYS A 259 -13.29 7.72 4.56
N GLU A 260 -13.57 7.07 5.69
CA GLU A 260 -13.33 7.61 7.03
C GLU A 260 -11.84 7.89 7.24
N ALA A 261 -10.97 6.91 6.97
CA ALA A 261 -9.52 7.07 7.13
C ALA A 261 -8.94 8.13 6.17
N VAL A 262 -9.38 8.18 4.91
CA VAL A 262 -9.01 9.26 3.97
C VAL A 262 -9.51 10.62 4.47
N GLY A 263 -10.69 10.67 5.08
CA GLY A 263 -11.22 11.87 5.74
C GLY A 263 -10.29 12.38 6.84
N VAL A 264 -9.76 11.49 7.68
CA VAL A 264 -8.76 11.84 8.71
C VAL A 264 -7.47 12.36 8.09
N ILE A 265 -6.93 11.71 7.06
CA ILE A 265 -5.73 12.20 6.36
C ILE A 265 -5.98 13.61 5.79
N ASN A 266 -7.11 13.83 5.12
CA ASN A 266 -7.45 15.13 4.53
C ASN A 266 -7.65 16.19 5.62
N LYS A 267 -8.28 15.86 6.77
CA LYS A 267 -8.44 16.75 7.93
C LYS A 267 -7.10 17.37 8.35
N TYR A 268 -6.02 16.60 8.33
CA TYR A 268 -4.70 17.07 8.74
C TYR A 268 -3.86 17.64 7.59
N HIS A 269 -3.98 17.11 6.37
CA HIS A 269 -3.15 17.54 5.24
C HIS A 269 -3.71 18.76 4.50
N ASP A 270 -5.01 18.79 4.23
CA ASP A 270 -5.61 19.78 3.33
C ASP A 270 -5.44 21.22 3.83
N PRO A 271 -5.65 21.55 5.12
CA PRO A 271 -5.44 22.91 5.62
C PRO A 271 -4.01 23.41 5.40
N ILE A 272 -3.02 22.52 5.52
CA ILE A 272 -1.60 22.82 5.32
C ILE A 272 -1.32 23.17 3.87
N ILE A 273 -1.83 22.33 2.98
CA ILE A 273 -1.62 22.45 1.54
C ILE A 273 -2.29 23.72 1.03
N GLU A 274 -3.54 23.95 1.43
CA GLU A 274 -4.32 25.13 1.02
C GLU A 274 -3.70 26.42 1.57
N GLU A 275 -3.30 26.44 2.84
CA GLU A 275 -2.59 27.57 3.43
C GLU A 275 -1.29 27.89 2.68
N ARG A 276 -0.49 26.87 2.33
CA ARG A 276 0.78 27.06 1.62
C ARG A 276 0.57 27.56 0.19
N ILE A 277 -0.42 27.03 -0.52
CA ILE A 277 -0.80 27.49 -1.86
C ILE A 277 -1.27 28.94 -1.83
N GLU A 278 -2.13 29.29 -0.88
CA GLU A 278 -2.67 30.65 -0.75
C GLU A 278 -1.59 31.67 -0.34
N LYS A 279 -0.70 31.28 0.59
CA LYS A 279 0.49 32.09 0.95
C LYS A 279 1.36 32.35 -0.27
N GLY A 280 1.58 31.33 -1.09
CA GLY A 280 2.16 31.50 -2.42
C GLY A 280 1.42 32.60 -3.19
N ARG A 281 0.14 32.39 -3.51
CA ARG A 281 -0.68 33.33 -4.31
C ARG A 281 -0.62 34.79 -3.85
N ARG A 282 -0.65 35.04 -2.54
CA ARG A 282 -0.68 36.40 -1.94
C ARG A 282 0.64 37.15 -1.98
N SER A 283 1.78 36.46 -2.01
CA SER A 283 3.09 37.11 -2.02
C SER A 283 3.46 37.78 -3.35
N GLY A 284 2.55 37.81 -4.34
CA GLY A 284 2.53 38.78 -5.45
C GLY A 284 3.83 38.91 -6.25
N GLY A 285 4.00 38.05 -7.27
CA GLY A 285 5.02 38.21 -8.33
C GLY A 285 6.27 37.37 -8.10
N ASP A 286 6.61 36.52 -9.08
CA ASP A 286 7.82 35.67 -9.19
C ASP A 286 8.24 34.78 -8.01
N HIS A 287 7.72 34.97 -6.79
CA HIS A 287 8.17 34.35 -5.55
C HIS A 287 7.30 33.17 -5.11
N ILE A 288 6.23 32.86 -5.83
CA ILE A 288 5.53 31.55 -5.76
C ILE A 288 6.28 30.50 -6.58
N HIS A 289 7.12 30.99 -7.48
CA HIS A 289 7.38 30.40 -8.78
C HIS A 289 8.85 30.54 -9.20
N GLY A 290 9.68 30.98 -8.25
CA GLY A 290 11.07 31.41 -8.43
C GLY A 290 11.83 31.48 -7.12
N TRP A 291 11.45 30.69 -6.09
CA TRP A 291 12.44 30.32 -5.07
C TRP A 291 13.59 29.67 -5.82
N PRO A 292 14.84 30.15 -5.69
CA PRO A 292 15.98 29.36 -6.13
C PRO A 292 15.79 27.94 -5.60
N LYS A 293 16.17 26.90 -6.37
CA LYS A 293 16.03 25.52 -5.87
C LYS A 293 16.65 25.36 -4.48
N GLU A 294 17.65 26.18 -4.12
CA GLU A 294 18.27 26.31 -2.79
C GLU A 294 17.32 26.65 -1.64
N GLU A 295 16.20 27.28 -1.95
CA GLU A 295 15.38 28.02 -1.00
C GLU A 295 14.07 27.23 -0.69
N MET A 296 13.66 26.29 -1.55
CA MET A 296 12.56 25.33 -1.27
C MET A 296 12.93 24.42 -0.09
N GLU A 297 12.32 24.63 1.07
CA GLU A 297 12.70 23.99 2.33
C GLU A 297 12.16 22.56 2.51
N ASP A 298 10.94 22.30 2.03
CA ASP A 298 10.23 21.03 2.21
C ASP A 298 9.67 20.46 0.88
N LEU A 299 9.17 19.22 0.90
CA LEU A 299 8.68 18.54 -0.32
C LEU A 299 7.37 19.15 -0.85
N LEU A 300 6.55 19.74 0.02
CA LEU A 300 5.31 20.41 -0.40
C LEU A 300 5.63 21.66 -1.23
N ASP A 301 6.60 22.47 -0.80
CA ASP A 301 7.04 23.65 -1.55
C ASP A 301 7.58 23.26 -2.93
N VAL A 302 8.31 22.14 -3.02
CA VAL A 302 8.77 21.62 -4.31
C VAL A 302 7.56 21.31 -5.20
N MET A 303 6.59 20.54 -4.72
CA MET A 303 5.41 20.18 -5.51
C MET A 303 4.59 21.39 -5.96
N ILE A 304 4.39 22.38 -5.09
CA ILE A 304 3.68 23.63 -5.42
C ILE A 304 4.46 24.46 -6.46
N GLY A 305 5.79 24.47 -6.36
CA GLY A 305 6.66 25.27 -7.21
C GLY A 305 6.93 24.68 -8.61
N LEU A 306 6.54 23.44 -8.89
CA LEU A 306 6.77 22.81 -10.20
C LEU A 306 5.91 23.44 -11.30
N LYS A 307 6.54 23.68 -12.45
CA LYS A 307 5.91 24.28 -13.63
C LYS A 307 6.04 23.41 -14.87
N ASP A 308 5.08 23.55 -15.77
CA ASP A 308 5.14 23.00 -17.12
C ASP A 308 5.96 23.90 -18.06
N GLU A 309 6.02 23.53 -19.33
CA GLU A 309 6.77 24.26 -20.37
C GLU A 309 6.19 25.66 -20.66
N ASN A 310 4.93 25.90 -20.32
CA ASN A 310 4.25 27.18 -20.48
C ASN A 310 4.42 28.10 -19.26
N GLY A 311 5.05 27.61 -18.19
CA GLY A 311 5.22 28.32 -16.94
C GLY A 311 4.03 28.22 -15.99
N GLU A 312 3.03 27.39 -16.31
CA GLU A 312 1.85 27.12 -15.49
C GLU A 312 2.14 26.03 -14.46
N PRO A 313 1.37 25.93 -13.34
CA PRO A 313 1.56 24.88 -12.35
C PRO A 313 1.48 23.48 -12.97
N LEU A 314 2.54 22.67 -12.78
CA LEU A 314 2.60 21.31 -13.34
C LEU A 314 1.58 20.36 -12.68
N LEU A 315 1.25 20.64 -11.43
CA LEU A 315 0.39 19.81 -10.58
C LEU A 315 -0.85 20.59 -10.16
N SER A 316 -2.00 19.94 -10.28
CA SER A 316 -3.24 20.38 -9.66
C SER A 316 -3.20 20.21 -8.14
N VAL A 317 -4.08 20.93 -7.44
CA VAL A 317 -4.19 20.83 -5.98
C VAL A 317 -4.53 19.41 -5.53
N ASP A 318 -5.39 18.70 -6.26
CA ASP A 318 -5.77 17.32 -5.94
C ASP A 318 -4.61 16.34 -6.13
N GLU A 319 -3.77 16.55 -7.15
CA GLU A 319 -2.55 15.76 -7.34
C GLU A 319 -1.56 15.96 -6.20
N ILE A 320 -1.38 17.19 -5.74
CA ILE A 320 -0.54 17.50 -4.58
C ILE A 320 -1.09 16.79 -3.33
N LYS A 321 -2.40 16.91 -3.06
CA LYS A 321 -3.06 16.25 -1.91
C LYS A 321 -2.84 14.74 -1.90
N VAL A 322 -3.08 14.08 -3.04
CA VAL A 322 -2.89 12.63 -3.17
C VAL A 322 -1.40 12.26 -3.08
N GLN A 323 -0.50 13.01 -3.71
CA GLN A 323 0.93 12.69 -3.72
C GLN A 323 1.59 12.87 -2.34
N VAL A 324 1.16 13.89 -1.57
CA VAL A 324 1.55 14.07 -0.17
C VAL A 324 1.13 12.85 0.67
N ALA A 325 -0.12 12.39 0.51
CA ALA A 325 -0.60 11.21 1.19
C ALA A 325 0.19 9.95 0.76
N ASP A 326 0.49 9.78 -0.54
CA ASP A 326 1.29 8.68 -1.06
C ASP A 326 2.67 8.61 -0.38
N LEU A 327 3.37 9.75 -0.30
CA LEU A 327 4.70 9.82 0.35
C LEU A 327 4.64 9.43 1.83
N PHE A 328 3.58 9.85 2.53
CA PHE A 328 3.41 9.52 3.93
C PHE A 328 3.13 8.02 4.12
N LEU A 329 2.16 7.47 3.39
CA LEU A 329 1.77 6.05 3.49
C LEU A 329 2.92 5.10 3.15
N ALA A 330 3.71 5.40 2.12
CA ALA A 330 4.81 4.54 1.67
C ALA A 330 5.97 4.44 2.65
N ALA A 331 6.12 5.42 3.54
CA ALA A 331 7.32 5.58 4.36
C ALA A 331 7.06 5.46 5.86
N VAL A 332 5.80 5.51 6.32
CA VAL A 332 5.48 5.47 7.76
C VAL A 332 5.56 4.06 8.35
N ASP A 333 5.21 3.05 7.56
CA ASP A 333 5.06 1.64 8.00
C ASP A 333 6.36 0.84 7.93
N ASN A 334 7.15 1.00 6.87
CA ASN A 334 8.33 0.16 6.62
C ASN A 334 9.40 0.30 7.73
N PRO A 335 9.89 1.51 8.09
CA PRO A 335 10.92 1.66 9.11
C PRO A 335 10.41 1.31 10.52
N SER A 336 9.16 1.68 10.84
CA SER A 336 8.55 1.41 12.14
C SER A 336 8.43 -0.10 12.40
N ASN A 337 7.95 -0.85 11.41
CA ASN A 337 7.86 -2.32 11.51
C ASN A 337 9.24 -2.99 11.62
N VAL A 338 10.26 -2.50 10.89
CA VAL A 338 11.62 -3.07 10.96
C VAL A 338 12.19 -2.97 12.38
N VAL A 339 12.07 -1.81 13.01
CA VAL A 339 12.59 -1.60 14.37
C VAL A 339 11.78 -2.39 15.39
N GLU A 340 10.45 -2.39 15.25
CA GLU A 340 9.56 -3.16 16.14
C GLU A 340 9.91 -4.65 16.14
N TRP A 341 10.08 -5.26 14.96
CA TRP A 341 10.46 -6.68 14.86
C TRP A 341 11.92 -6.96 15.22
N ALA A 342 12.82 -6.00 15.00
CA ALA A 342 14.21 -6.16 15.44
C ALA A 342 14.31 -6.28 16.97
N ILE A 343 13.48 -5.54 17.71
CA ILE A 343 13.52 -5.44 19.18
C ILE A 343 12.54 -6.41 19.87
N ALA A 344 11.57 -6.98 19.13
CA ALA A 344 10.51 -7.84 19.69
C ALA A 344 11.04 -8.90 20.70
N SER A 345 10.60 -8.76 21.95
CA SER A 345 11.28 -9.25 23.16
C SER A 345 11.42 -10.77 23.31
N ASP A 346 10.70 -11.59 22.53
CA ASP A 346 10.78 -13.05 22.65
C ASP A 346 11.90 -13.65 21.81
N LYS A 347 12.20 -13.06 20.64
CA LYS A 347 13.24 -13.49 19.70
C LYS A 347 13.70 -12.28 18.88
N PRO A 348 14.52 -11.37 19.45
CA PRO A 348 15.04 -10.24 18.70
C PRO A 348 15.84 -10.73 17.49
N VAL A 349 15.85 -9.92 16.43
CA VAL A 349 16.62 -10.24 15.23
C VAL A 349 18.08 -9.88 15.50
N GLY A 350 18.92 -10.90 15.66
CA GLY A 350 20.33 -10.73 16.01
C GLY A 350 20.55 -10.53 17.52
N ASP A 351 21.82 -10.49 17.91
CA ASP A 351 22.22 -10.29 19.31
C ASP A 351 22.31 -8.78 19.62
N PRO A 352 21.48 -8.26 20.54
CA PRO A 352 21.54 -6.84 20.91
C PRO A 352 22.88 -6.44 21.52
N TYR A 353 23.62 -7.35 22.19
CA TYR A 353 24.92 -7.05 22.76
C TYR A 353 25.99 -6.87 21.69
N ALA A 354 26.02 -7.74 20.68
CA ALA A 354 26.91 -7.59 19.53
C ALA A 354 26.60 -6.32 18.71
N ALA A 355 25.33 -5.91 18.63
CA ALA A 355 24.96 -4.64 18.01
C ALA A 355 25.46 -3.42 18.79
N MET A 356 25.45 -3.48 20.12
CA MET A 356 26.02 -2.43 20.97
C MET A 356 27.55 -2.40 20.88
N GLU A 357 28.22 -3.55 20.82
CA GLU A 357 29.67 -3.63 20.61
C GLU A 357 30.08 -2.99 19.28
N GLU A 358 29.37 -3.29 18.18
CA GLU A 358 29.63 -2.64 16.89
C GLU A 358 29.44 -1.11 16.96
N LEU A 359 28.43 -0.62 17.70
CA LEU A 359 28.22 0.82 17.89
C LEU A 359 29.37 1.46 18.68
N ASP A 360 29.80 0.82 19.76
CA ASP A 360 30.90 1.30 20.60
C ASP A 360 32.20 1.36 19.79
N ASP A 361 32.47 0.38 18.92
CA ASP A 361 33.67 0.32 18.09
C ASP A 361 33.66 1.35 16.94
N VAL A 362 32.52 1.51 16.27
CA VAL A 362 32.42 2.36 15.07
C VAL A 362 32.18 3.83 15.41
N VAL A 363 31.34 4.10 16.42
CA VAL A 363 30.86 5.44 16.76
C VAL A 363 31.49 5.94 18.06
N GLY A 364 31.68 5.05 19.04
CA GLY A 364 32.14 5.40 20.39
C GLY A 364 31.06 6.04 21.25
N LYS A 365 31.45 6.45 22.46
CA LYS A 365 30.52 6.93 23.51
C LYS A 365 30.37 8.46 23.61
N GLN A 366 31.06 9.20 22.75
CA GLN A 366 31.18 10.67 22.86
C GLN A 366 30.18 11.43 21.98
N ARG A 367 29.43 10.74 21.11
CA ARG A 367 28.46 11.36 20.19
C ARG A 367 27.35 10.38 19.81
N LEU A 368 26.26 10.93 19.29
CA LEU A 368 25.18 10.13 18.69
C LEU A 368 25.54 9.62 17.29
N VAL A 369 24.88 8.55 16.87
CA VAL A 369 25.01 7.93 15.55
C VAL A 369 24.60 8.92 14.46
N GLN A 370 25.37 9.00 13.38
CA GLN A 370 25.07 9.82 12.21
C GLN A 370 24.90 8.94 10.97
N GLU A 371 24.18 9.43 9.95
CA GLU A 371 23.94 8.65 8.71
C GLU A 371 25.25 8.25 8.00
N SER A 372 26.31 9.03 8.15
CA SER A 372 27.64 8.70 7.61
C SER A 372 28.23 7.41 8.20
N ASP A 373 27.82 7.03 9.40
CA ASP A 373 28.30 5.83 10.10
C ASP A 373 27.67 4.54 9.55
N LEU A 374 26.47 4.63 8.95
CA LEU A 374 25.68 3.47 8.51
C LEU A 374 26.42 2.54 7.53
N SER A 375 27.38 3.08 6.79
CA SER A 375 28.22 2.28 5.88
C SER A 375 29.13 1.29 6.61
N LYS A 376 29.52 1.60 7.85
CA LYS A 376 30.43 0.84 8.72
C LYS A 376 29.70 -0.07 9.71
N LEU A 377 28.42 0.20 9.99
CA LEU A 377 27.57 -0.61 10.87
C LEU A 377 27.02 -1.84 10.13
N HIS A 378 27.89 -2.82 9.87
CA HIS A 378 27.59 -4.00 9.08
C HIS A 378 26.62 -4.96 9.75
N PHE A 379 26.77 -5.19 11.06
CA PHE A 379 25.94 -6.07 11.86
C PHE A 379 24.54 -5.49 12.04
N ILE A 380 24.41 -4.22 12.44
CA ILE A 380 23.11 -3.53 12.54
C ILE A 380 22.39 -3.50 11.19
N ARG A 381 23.11 -3.24 10.09
CA ARG A 381 22.51 -3.31 8.75
C ARG A 381 22.04 -4.72 8.40
N SER A 382 22.73 -5.75 8.90
CA SER A 382 22.32 -7.15 8.72
C SER A 382 21.08 -7.47 9.54
N ILE A 383 20.98 -6.96 10.79
CA ILE A 383 19.76 -7.03 11.60
C ILE A 383 18.58 -6.41 10.83
N ALA A 384 18.71 -5.18 10.34
CA ALA A 384 17.64 -4.51 9.61
C ALA A 384 17.20 -5.30 8.36
N ARG A 385 18.15 -5.86 7.60
CA ARG A 385 17.87 -6.71 6.44
C ARG A 385 17.17 -8.01 6.81
N GLU A 386 17.61 -8.65 7.89
CA GLU A 386 17.03 -9.90 8.36
C GLU A 386 15.64 -9.69 8.95
N SER A 387 15.39 -8.57 9.63
CA SER A 387 14.06 -8.15 10.07
C SER A 387 13.11 -7.99 8.89
N MET A 388 13.55 -7.33 7.80
CA MET A 388 12.76 -7.23 6.57
C MET A 388 12.51 -8.58 5.90
N ARG A 389 13.46 -9.53 6.00
CA ARG A 389 13.34 -10.87 5.41
C ARG A 389 12.35 -11.74 6.18
N LEU A 390 12.43 -11.74 7.52
CA LEU A 390 11.60 -12.55 8.41
C LEU A 390 10.20 -11.96 8.62
N HIS A 391 10.12 -10.63 8.69
CA HIS A 391 8.91 -9.89 9.08
C HIS A 391 8.56 -8.81 8.06
N PRO A 392 8.25 -9.19 6.80
CA PRO A 392 7.83 -8.21 5.80
C PRO A 392 6.53 -7.53 6.25
N VAL A 393 6.48 -6.20 6.11
CA VAL A 393 5.35 -5.35 6.53
C VAL A 393 4.04 -5.79 5.88
N THR A 394 4.12 -6.12 4.58
CA THR A 394 2.99 -6.59 3.79
C THR A 394 3.28 -8.00 3.27
N ALA A 395 2.27 -8.87 3.29
CA ALA A 395 2.35 -10.22 2.75
C ALA A 395 2.76 -10.24 1.26
N PHE A 396 2.27 -9.26 0.50
CA PHE A 396 2.52 -9.10 -0.92
C PHE A 396 3.10 -7.72 -1.20
N ASN A 397 3.95 -7.62 -2.22
CA ASN A 397 4.22 -6.34 -2.87
C ASN A 397 2.94 -5.76 -3.46
N THR A 398 2.94 -4.44 -3.72
CA THR A 398 1.85 -3.78 -4.44
C THR A 398 1.56 -4.56 -5.72
N PRO A 399 0.32 -5.04 -5.93
CA PRO A 399 0.00 -5.89 -7.07
C PRO A 399 0.32 -5.21 -8.40
N HIS A 400 0.75 -6.03 -9.34
CA HIS A 400 1.01 -5.67 -10.73
C HIS A 400 -0.17 -6.14 -11.60
N HIS A 401 -0.41 -5.49 -12.72
CA HIS A 401 -1.49 -5.82 -13.65
C HIS A 401 -0.94 -5.91 -15.07
N SER A 402 -1.27 -7.00 -15.76
CA SER A 402 -0.87 -7.19 -17.15
C SER A 402 -1.67 -6.32 -18.11
N THR A 403 -1.01 -5.52 -18.95
CA THR A 403 -1.64 -4.71 -20.00
C THR A 403 -1.95 -5.51 -21.28
N SER A 404 -1.33 -6.69 -21.44
CA SER A 404 -1.53 -7.59 -22.58
C SER A 404 -1.41 -9.07 -22.15
N GLY A 405 -1.69 -10.01 -23.06
CA GLY A 405 -1.44 -11.44 -22.80
C GLY A 405 0.04 -11.78 -22.96
N ALA A 406 0.60 -12.58 -22.05
CA ALA A 406 2.01 -12.95 -22.06
C ALA A 406 2.20 -14.42 -21.66
N ILE A 407 3.30 -15.05 -22.10
CA ILE A 407 3.72 -16.36 -21.59
C ILE A 407 4.84 -16.10 -20.58
N VAL A 408 4.64 -16.48 -19.33
CA VAL A 408 5.64 -16.36 -18.26
C VAL A 408 5.71 -17.69 -17.53
N ALA A 409 6.92 -18.18 -17.25
CA ALA A 409 7.16 -19.51 -16.67
C ALA A 409 6.38 -20.64 -17.38
N ASP A 410 6.53 -20.72 -18.72
CA ASP A 410 5.87 -21.70 -19.61
C ASP A 410 4.34 -21.75 -19.53
N THR A 411 3.73 -20.75 -18.89
CA THR A 411 2.30 -20.66 -18.67
C THR A 411 1.75 -19.44 -19.40
N THR A 412 0.73 -19.64 -20.24
CA THR A 412 0.02 -18.52 -20.88
C THR A 412 -0.80 -17.77 -19.84
N SER A 413 -0.43 -16.54 -19.54
CA SER A 413 -1.34 -15.56 -18.95
C SER A 413 -2.29 -15.06 -20.03
N GLU A 414 -3.55 -15.49 -19.97
CA GLU A 414 -4.63 -14.75 -20.63
C GLU A 414 -4.65 -13.34 -20.02
N GLY A 415 -4.78 -12.28 -20.83
CA GLY A 415 -4.69 -10.89 -20.35
C GLY A 415 -5.54 -10.58 -19.11
N HIS A 416 -5.16 -9.53 -18.38
CA HIS A 416 -5.76 -9.07 -17.10
C HIS A 416 -5.50 -9.98 -15.88
N ILE A 417 -4.25 -10.35 -15.65
CA ILE A 417 -3.85 -11.03 -14.41
C ILE A 417 -3.25 -10.04 -13.42
N ARG A 418 -3.71 -10.12 -12.18
CA ARG A 418 -3.09 -9.42 -11.04
C ARG A 418 -1.94 -10.27 -10.52
N VAL A 419 -0.72 -9.77 -10.59
CA VAL A 419 0.47 -10.47 -10.08
C VAL A 419 0.76 -9.97 -8.68
N ALA A 420 0.65 -10.87 -7.70
CA ALA A 420 1.00 -10.64 -6.31
C ALA A 420 2.29 -11.39 -6.01
N GLN A 421 3.37 -10.65 -5.78
CA GLN A 421 4.65 -11.24 -5.39
C GLN A 421 4.72 -11.31 -3.86
N GLN A 422 5.01 -12.48 -3.30
CA GLN A 422 5.21 -12.63 -1.87
C GLN A 422 6.50 -11.89 -1.44
N ARG A 423 6.42 -11.07 -0.37
CA ARG A 423 7.62 -10.52 0.28
C ARG A 423 8.26 -11.59 1.17
N GLY A 424 9.59 -11.69 1.15
CA GLY A 424 10.32 -12.70 1.92
C GLY A 424 10.18 -14.13 1.38
N ALA A 425 9.89 -14.28 0.08
CA ALA A 425 9.94 -15.57 -0.60
C ALA A 425 11.31 -16.25 -0.40
N ARG A 426 11.27 -17.58 -0.18
CA ARG A 426 12.45 -18.38 0.19
C ARG A 426 13.46 -18.52 -0.93
#